data_AF-A0A3C0ACG9-F1
#
_entry.id   AF-A0A3C0ACG9-F1
#
_cell.length_a   1.000
_cell.length_b   1.000
_cell.length_c   1.000
_cell.angle_alpha   90.00
_cell.angle_beta   90.00
_cell.angle_gamma   90.00
#
_symmetry.space_group_name_H-M   'P 1'
#
loop_
_entity.id
_entity.type
_entity.pdbx_description
1 polymer ?
#
loop_
_entity_poly.entity_id
_entity_poly.type
_entity_poly.pdbx_seq_one_letter_code
_entity_poly.pdbx_strand_id
1 'polypeptide(L)'
;MRFIKRGLSYLTIASYVGILLFGILCHTFTYRTGSHPGMYYIVWDMFCGWSAYSVRTHIIGEGISGKYYELSPGPWGDFYPYGKLGRRHYDTTGDAWVRMAMNTLDKTEHEPMLRILCIEETWCKKYNLPDMVWDQRYEEPKDFQNYYRLRRVITPEGIVAQSYVPWLTRQASLQLNDNPRLIAEMNRGRPFFAATIGSQVEATAPSQHDPNLPVHLASPVGN
;
A
#
# COMPACT_ATOMS: atom_id res chain seq x y z
N MET A 1 -48.70 2.27 20.59
CA MET A 1 -47.52 2.84 19.90
C MET A 1 -46.20 2.79 20.69
N ARG A 2 -46.14 3.08 22.00
CA ARG A 2 -44.88 3.08 22.78
C ARG A 2 -44.14 1.73 22.82
N PHE A 3 -44.87 0.62 22.96
CA PHE A 3 -44.29 -0.73 22.98
C PHE A 3 -43.67 -1.13 21.64
N ILE A 4 -44.32 -0.78 20.52
CA ILE A 4 -43.80 -1.02 19.17
C ILE A 4 -42.50 -0.23 18.95
N LYS A 5 -42.47 1.04 19.36
CA LYS A 5 -41.25 1.87 19.28
C LYS A 5 -40.09 1.26 20.09
N ARG A 6 -40.35 0.80 21.32
CA ARG A 6 -39.34 0.13 22.16
C ARG A 6 -38.86 -1.20 21.56
N GLY A 7 -39.79 -2.02 21.04
CA GLY A 7 -39.46 -3.28 20.39
C GLY A 7 -38.56 -3.08 19.16
N LEU A 8 -38.90 -2.11 18.31
CA LEU A 8 -38.06 -1.71 17.19
C LEU A 8 -36.68 -1.21 17.65
N SER A 9 -36.62 -0.38 18.69
CA SER A 9 -35.33 0.08 19.22
C SER A 9 -34.45 -1.07 19.71
N TYR A 10 -35.00 -2.03 20.45
CA TYR A 10 -34.24 -3.19 20.91
C TYR A 10 -33.79 -4.09 19.77
N LEU A 11 -34.66 -4.30 18.77
CA LEU A 11 -34.30 -5.06 17.57
C LEU A 11 -33.14 -4.38 16.84
N THR A 12 -33.22 -3.07 16.59
CA THR A 12 -32.16 -2.32 15.92
C THR A 12 -30.83 -2.39 16.68
N ILE A 13 -30.84 -2.21 18.00
CA ILE A 13 -29.62 -2.29 18.82
C ILE A 13 -29.05 -3.71 18.80
N ALA A 14 -29.89 -4.72 19.00
CA ALA A 14 -29.45 -6.12 19.02
C ALA A 14 -28.88 -6.55 17.66
N SER A 15 -29.53 -6.17 16.55
CA SER A 15 -29.02 -6.43 15.20
C SER A 15 -27.71 -5.71 14.94
N TYR A 16 -27.59 -4.43 15.34
CA TYR A 16 -26.36 -3.66 15.17
C TYR A 16 -25.19 -4.28 15.93
N VAL A 17 -25.36 -4.55 17.23
CA VAL A 17 -24.32 -5.18 18.06
C VAL A 17 -23.99 -6.59 17.58
N GLY A 18 -24.98 -7.37 17.15
CA GLY A 18 -24.77 -8.70 16.59
C GLY A 18 -23.92 -8.68 15.33
N ILE A 19 -24.17 -7.74 14.41
CA ILE A 19 -23.36 -7.55 13.20
C ILE A 19 -21.92 -7.14 13.57
N LEU A 20 -21.75 -6.24 14.54
CA LEU A 20 -20.42 -5.83 15.01
C LEU A 20 -19.63 -7.02 15.59
N LEU A 21 -20.24 -7.79 16.49
CA LEU A 21 -19.62 -8.97 17.09
C LEU A 21 -19.27 -10.03 16.04
N PHE A 22 -20.17 -10.28 15.09
CA PHE A 22 -19.90 -11.16 13.97
C PHE A 22 -18.71 -10.67 13.14
N GLY A 23 -18.63 -9.37 12.87
CA GLY A 23 -17.49 -8.77 12.18
C GLY A 23 -16.16 -8.94 12.92
N ILE A 24 -16.15 -8.78 14.24
CA ILE A 24 -14.98 -9.05 15.08
C ILE A 24 -14.56 -10.52 14.96
N LEU A 25 -15.50 -11.46 15.05
CA LEU A 25 -15.20 -12.89 14.91
C LEU A 25 -14.65 -13.22 13.52
N CYS A 26 -15.22 -12.65 12.45
CA CYS A 26 -14.70 -12.82 11.10
C CYS A 26 -13.26 -12.33 10.97
N HIS A 27 -12.91 -11.20 11.58
CA HIS A 27 -11.53 -10.69 11.59
C HIS A 27 -10.57 -11.54 12.43
N THR A 28 -11.00 -11.95 13.64
CA THR A 28 -10.20 -12.78 14.54
C THR A 28 -9.87 -14.14 13.92
N PHE A 29 -10.82 -14.74 13.19
CA PHE A 29 -10.66 -16.06 12.59
C PHE A 29 -10.36 -16.02 11.08
N THR A 30 -9.96 -14.86 10.55
CA THR A 30 -9.64 -14.64 9.12
C THR A 30 -10.70 -15.19 8.14
N TYR A 31 -11.97 -15.22 8.56
CA TYR A 31 -13.08 -15.73 7.78
C TYR A 31 -13.69 -14.62 6.91
N ARG A 32 -13.53 -14.73 5.59
CA ARG A 32 -14.16 -13.82 4.58
C ARG A 32 -13.99 -12.33 4.89
N THR A 33 -12.80 -11.94 5.34
CA THR A 33 -12.46 -10.58 5.80
C THR A 33 -12.60 -9.48 4.75
N GLY A 34 -12.71 -9.83 3.46
CA GLY A 34 -12.79 -8.87 2.35
C GLY A 34 -14.11 -8.82 1.57
N SER A 35 -15.19 -9.50 1.99
CA SER A 35 -16.30 -9.82 1.06
C SER A 35 -17.73 -9.59 1.55
N HIS A 36 -18.04 -8.52 2.29
CA HIS A 36 -19.45 -8.18 2.54
C HIS A 36 -19.72 -6.65 2.62
N PRO A 37 -20.68 -6.11 1.83
CA PRO A 37 -21.08 -4.70 1.92
C PRO A 37 -21.49 -4.27 3.35
N GLY A 38 -22.16 -5.14 4.09
CA GLY A 38 -22.52 -4.88 5.49
C GLY A 38 -21.32 -4.75 6.44
N MET A 39 -20.20 -5.43 6.16
CA MET A 39 -18.97 -5.20 6.93
C MET A 39 -18.45 -3.79 6.65
N TYR A 40 -18.39 -3.39 5.38
CA TYR A 40 -17.89 -2.08 4.98
C TYR A 40 -18.73 -0.92 5.56
N TYR A 41 -20.06 -1.00 5.48
CA TYR A 41 -20.95 0.10 5.91
C TYR A 41 -21.30 0.14 7.40
N ILE A 42 -21.18 -0.97 8.14
CA ILE A 42 -21.62 -1.04 9.55
C ILE A 42 -20.42 -1.19 10.49
N VAL A 43 -19.45 -2.01 10.13
CA VAL A 43 -18.27 -2.29 10.97
C VAL A 43 -17.14 -1.32 10.64
N TRP A 44 -16.82 -1.15 9.35
CA TRP A 44 -15.72 -0.29 8.91
C TRP A 44 -16.06 1.20 8.90
N ASP A 45 -17.34 1.59 8.91
CA ASP A 45 -17.74 2.99 9.09
C ASP A 45 -17.28 3.55 10.46
N MET A 46 -17.13 2.69 11.48
CA MET A 46 -16.53 3.07 12.76
C MET A 46 -15.01 3.25 12.70
N PHE A 47 -14.34 2.60 11.76
CA PHE A 47 -12.92 2.76 11.50
C PHE A 47 -12.76 3.71 10.32
N CYS A 48 -12.95 5.01 10.60
CA CYS A 48 -12.74 6.07 9.64
C CYS A 48 -11.53 5.75 8.76
N GLY A 49 -11.71 5.79 7.43
CA GLY A 49 -10.69 5.59 6.39
C GLY A 49 -9.58 6.66 6.37
N TRP A 50 -9.17 7.08 7.56
CA TRP A 50 -8.09 8.00 7.84
C TRP A 50 -6.80 7.20 7.94
N SER A 51 -6.17 7.02 6.78
CA SER A 51 -4.74 6.75 6.78
C SER A 51 -3.98 8.01 7.16
N ALA A 52 -2.98 7.89 8.05
CA ALA A 52 -2.03 8.96 8.40
C ALA A 52 -1.08 9.32 7.25
N TYR A 53 -1.07 8.51 6.18
CA TYR A 53 -0.24 8.68 5.00
C TYR A 53 -1.11 8.72 3.73
N SER A 54 -0.52 9.20 2.65
CA SER A 54 -1.06 9.16 1.29
C SER A 54 -0.15 8.33 0.41
N VAL A 55 -0.72 7.72 -0.62
CA VAL A 55 0.02 6.95 -1.63
C VAL A 55 -0.34 7.46 -3.03
N ARG A 56 0.64 7.51 -3.93
CA ARG A 56 0.47 7.71 -5.36
C ARG A 56 1.19 6.61 -6.13
N THR A 57 0.49 6.09 -7.12
CA THR A 57 1.04 5.15 -8.09
C THR A 57 1.70 5.90 -9.25
N HIS A 58 2.91 5.46 -9.59
CA HIS A 58 3.65 5.84 -10.79
C HIS A 58 3.97 4.57 -11.59
N ILE A 59 3.67 4.56 -12.88
CA ILE A 59 3.98 3.44 -13.77
C ILE A 59 4.86 3.98 -14.87
N ILE A 60 6.09 3.48 -14.95
CA ILE A 60 7.14 4.01 -15.81
C ILE A 60 7.66 2.88 -16.69
N GLY A 61 7.64 3.06 -18.01
CA GLY A 61 8.30 2.18 -18.97
C GLY A 61 9.73 2.63 -19.22
N GLU A 62 10.69 1.71 -19.18
CA GLU A 62 12.06 1.94 -19.62
C GLU A 62 12.20 1.39 -21.03
N GLY A 63 12.50 2.24 -22.00
CA GLY A 63 12.74 1.86 -23.39
C GLY A 63 14.12 1.25 -23.61
N ILE A 64 14.31 0.55 -24.73
CA ILE A 64 15.61 -0.01 -25.11
C ILE A 64 16.70 1.06 -25.28
N SER A 65 16.33 2.32 -25.56
CA SER A 65 17.26 3.45 -25.58
C SER A 65 17.70 3.93 -24.19
N GLY A 66 17.13 3.40 -23.11
CA GLY A 66 17.34 3.86 -21.73
C GLY A 66 16.49 5.08 -21.34
N LYS A 67 15.57 5.52 -22.22
CA LYS A 67 14.60 6.57 -21.90
C LYS A 67 13.46 6.03 -21.05
N TYR A 68 12.96 6.89 -20.16
CA TYR A 68 11.83 6.58 -19.29
C TYR A 68 10.55 7.27 -19.78
N TYR A 69 9.45 6.54 -19.79
CA TYR A 69 8.14 6.97 -20.28
C TYR A 69 7.08 6.79 -19.18
N GLU A 70 6.26 7.80 -18.93
CA GLU A 70 5.14 7.67 -18.00
C GLU A 70 3.99 6.89 -18.70
N LEU A 71 3.63 5.73 -18.15
CA LEU A 71 2.61 4.83 -18.73
C LEU A 71 1.23 4.93 -18.04
N SER A 72 1.09 5.81 -17.06
CA SER A 72 -0.16 6.10 -16.36
C SER A 72 -0.28 7.62 -16.26
N PRO A 73 -1.43 8.28 -16.48
CA PRO A 73 -2.79 7.73 -16.49
C PRO A 73 -3.20 7.05 -17.81
N GLY A 74 -2.29 6.98 -18.78
CA GLY A 74 -2.54 6.47 -20.12
C GLY A 74 -2.91 7.59 -21.09
N PRO A 75 -3.05 7.28 -22.39
CA PRO A 75 -3.04 8.29 -23.46
C PRO A 75 -4.25 9.23 -23.44
N TRP A 76 -5.36 8.82 -22.81
CA TRP A 76 -6.59 9.63 -22.72
C TRP A 76 -6.64 10.54 -21.49
N GLY A 77 -5.57 10.60 -20.69
CA GLY A 77 -5.54 11.35 -19.44
C GLY A 77 -6.21 10.60 -18.27
N ASP A 78 -6.32 11.29 -17.13
CA ASP A 78 -6.82 10.69 -15.89
C ASP A 78 -8.32 10.94 -15.69
N PHE A 79 -8.99 9.98 -15.06
CA PHE A 79 -10.39 10.09 -14.68
C PHE A 79 -10.49 10.45 -13.19
N TYR A 80 -11.25 11.51 -12.88
CA TYR A 80 -11.36 12.06 -11.52
C TYR A 80 -12.78 11.87 -10.96
N PRO A 81 -13.10 10.69 -10.37
CA PRO A 81 -14.45 10.45 -9.85
C PRO A 81 -14.75 11.29 -8.60
N TYR A 82 -13.72 11.58 -7.79
CA TYR A 82 -13.85 12.30 -6.53
C TYR A 82 -12.71 13.30 -6.38
N GLY A 83 -13.04 14.59 -6.35
CA GLY A 83 -12.06 15.67 -6.18
C GLY A 83 -11.00 15.71 -7.29
N LYS A 84 -9.76 16.03 -6.91
CA LYS A 84 -8.62 16.17 -7.84
C LYS A 84 -7.69 14.96 -7.88
N LEU A 85 -8.09 13.84 -7.25
CA LEU A 85 -7.28 12.62 -7.27
C LEU A 85 -7.74 11.69 -8.39
N GLY A 86 -6.80 11.41 -9.30
CA GLY A 86 -7.01 10.52 -10.42
C GLY A 86 -7.25 9.07 -10.01
N ARG A 87 -8.08 8.36 -10.78
CA ARG A 87 -8.54 7.00 -10.46
C ARG A 87 -7.40 6.01 -10.32
N ARG A 88 -6.31 6.20 -11.06
CA ARG A 88 -5.11 5.36 -10.99
C ARG A 88 -4.53 5.22 -9.58
N HIS A 89 -4.74 6.22 -8.73
CA HIS A 89 -4.18 6.25 -7.38
C HIS A 89 -5.08 5.57 -6.31
N TYR A 90 -6.30 5.14 -6.67
CA TYR A 90 -7.16 4.38 -5.75
C TYR A 90 -6.76 2.90 -5.66
N ASP A 91 -6.02 2.39 -6.64
CA ASP A 91 -5.50 1.02 -6.63
C ASP A 91 -4.23 0.92 -5.78
N THR A 92 -4.42 0.86 -4.46
CA THR A 92 -3.33 0.76 -3.47
C THR A 92 -2.69 -0.63 -3.41
N THR A 93 -3.42 -1.66 -3.82
CA THR A 93 -2.92 -3.05 -3.88
C THR A 93 -2.07 -3.28 -5.13
N GLY A 94 -2.39 -2.56 -6.20
CA GLY A 94 -1.68 -2.58 -7.48
C GLY A 94 -2.21 -3.62 -8.45
N ASP A 95 -3.45 -4.05 -8.27
CA ASP A 95 -4.05 -5.15 -9.04
C ASP A 95 -4.31 -4.76 -10.51
N ALA A 96 -4.56 -3.48 -10.78
CA ALA A 96 -4.81 -2.96 -12.11
C ALA A 96 -3.55 -2.44 -12.82
N TRP A 97 -2.40 -2.41 -12.16
CA TRP A 97 -1.19 -1.75 -12.69
C TRP A 97 -0.68 -2.34 -13.99
N VAL A 98 -0.66 -3.67 -14.11
CA VAL A 98 -0.29 -4.36 -15.36
C VAL A 98 -1.22 -3.91 -16.49
N ARG A 99 -2.52 -3.93 -16.24
CA ARG A 99 -3.52 -3.56 -17.23
C ARG A 99 -3.41 -2.09 -17.63
N MET A 100 -3.13 -1.20 -16.68
CA MET A 100 -2.89 0.22 -16.98
C MET A 100 -1.67 0.40 -17.90
N ALA A 101 -0.55 -0.25 -17.60
CA ALA A 101 0.66 -0.16 -18.43
C ALA A 101 0.42 -0.71 -19.84
N MET A 102 -0.14 -1.92 -19.95
CA MET A 102 -0.35 -2.58 -21.23
C MET A 102 -1.36 -1.85 -22.10
N ASN A 103 -2.42 -1.28 -21.51
CA ASN A 103 -3.38 -0.46 -22.25
C ASN A 103 -2.73 0.78 -22.86
N THR A 104 -1.76 1.39 -22.17
CA THR A 104 -1.03 2.56 -22.69
C THR A 104 -0.12 2.14 -23.84
N LEU A 105 0.65 1.07 -23.67
CA LEU A 105 1.56 0.57 -24.70
C LEU A 105 0.82 0.11 -25.97
N ASP A 106 -0.31 -0.58 -25.82
CA ASP A 106 -1.15 -1.03 -26.95
C ASP A 106 -1.79 0.12 -27.75
N LYS A 107 -1.75 1.35 -27.23
CA LYS A 107 -2.51 2.50 -27.74
C LYS A 107 -1.63 3.72 -28.02
N THR A 108 -0.32 3.58 -27.87
CA THR A 108 0.66 4.64 -28.13
C THR A 108 1.79 4.11 -28.99
N GLU A 109 2.40 4.99 -29.79
CA GLU A 109 3.64 4.66 -30.49
C GLU A 109 4.82 4.92 -29.57
N HIS A 110 5.65 3.90 -29.38
CA HIS A 110 6.83 3.95 -28.54
C HIS A 110 7.88 2.97 -29.05
N GLU A 111 9.13 3.18 -28.63
CA GLU A 111 10.16 2.16 -28.84
C GLU A 111 9.84 0.89 -28.03
N PRO A 112 10.44 -0.27 -28.35
CA PRO A 112 10.32 -1.45 -27.50
C PRO A 112 10.71 -1.14 -26.05
N MET A 113 9.89 -1.58 -25.10
CA MET A 113 10.22 -1.47 -23.67
C MET A 113 11.21 -2.57 -23.30
N LEU A 114 12.13 -2.27 -22.38
CA LEU A 114 12.99 -3.24 -21.69
C LEU A 114 12.25 -3.82 -20.48
N ARG A 115 11.63 -2.94 -19.69
CA ARG A 115 10.83 -3.30 -18.52
C ARG A 115 9.90 -2.16 -18.12
N ILE A 116 8.90 -2.49 -17.32
CA ILE A 116 7.95 -1.55 -16.75
C ILE A 116 8.14 -1.57 -15.24
N LEU A 117 8.36 -0.41 -14.66
CA LEU A 117 8.58 -0.17 -13.24
C LEU A 117 7.30 0.42 -12.64
N CYS A 118 6.71 -0.28 -11.69
CA CYS A 118 5.61 0.26 -10.91
C CYS A 118 6.12 0.72 -9.55
N ILE A 119 6.03 2.02 -9.33
CA ILE A 119 6.57 2.70 -8.17
C ILE A 119 5.40 3.24 -7.35
N GLU A 120 5.45 3.04 -6.04
CA GLU A 120 4.61 3.80 -5.12
C GLU A 120 5.41 4.98 -4.57
N GLU A 121 4.75 6.13 -4.50
CA GLU A 121 5.19 7.31 -3.77
C GLU A 121 4.30 7.42 -2.53
N THR A 122 4.90 7.49 -1.36
CA THR A 122 4.18 7.53 -0.08
C THR A 122 4.68 8.70 0.76
N TRP A 123 3.76 9.37 1.46
CA TRP A 123 4.13 10.43 2.40
C TRP A 123 3.18 10.55 3.58
N CYS A 124 3.67 11.10 4.68
CA CYS A 124 2.87 11.40 5.86
C CYS A 124 2.03 12.67 5.64
N LYS A 125 0.71 12.59 5.84
CA LYS A 125 -0.19 13.73 5.67
C LYS A 125 0.08 14.86 6.67
N LYS A 126 0.59 14.51 7.86
CA LYS A 126 0.92 15.49 8.91
C LYS A 126 2.01 16.46 8.46
N TYR A 127 3.01 15.96 7.73
CA TYR A 127 4.17 16.75 7.31
C TYR A 127 3.97 17.39 5.93
N ASN A 128 3.08 16.85 5.09
CA ASN A 128 2.76 17.41 3.78
C ASN A 128 1.35 18.06 3.77
N LEU A 129 1.08 18.94 4.73
CA LEU A 129 -0.13 19.77 4.74
C LEU A 129 -0.09 20.79 3.59
N PRO A 130 -1.25 21.29 3.11
CA PRO A 130 -1.28 22.45 2.21
C PRO A 130 -0.55 23.65 2.83
N ASP A 131 0.16 24.44 2.02
CA ASP A 131 1.00 25.56 2.50
C ASP A 131 0.23 26.52 3.41
N MET A 132 -0.96 26.94 2.97
CA MET A 132 -1.85 27.79 3.77
C MET A 132 -2.16 27.23 5.17
N VAL A 133 -2.21 25.91 5.33
CA VAL A 133 -2.47 25.25 6.63
C VAL A 133 -1.18 25.09 7.43
N TRP A 134 -0.05 24.88 6.75
CA TRP A 134 1.26 24.80 7.38
C TRP A 134 1.65 26.15 8.00
N ASP A 135 1.56 27.22 7.23
CA ASP A 135 1.96 28.58 7.62
C ASP A 135 1.12 29.13 8.79
N GLN A 136 -0.11 28.64 8.95
CA GLN A 136 -0.96 28.97 10.11
C GLN A 136 -0.53 28.28 11.41
N ARG A 137 0.21 27.18 11.31
CA ARG A 137 0.53 26.29 12.45
C ARG A 137 1.99 26.34 12.86
N TYR A 138 2.88 26.61 11.90
CA TYR A 138 4.32 26.52 12.08
C TYR A 138 5.00 27.74 11.46
N GLU A 139 6.02 28.24 12.14
CA GLU A 139 6.86 29.35 11.65
C GLU A 139 7.99 28.86 10.74
N GLU A 140 8.31 27.57 10.81
CA GLU A 140 9.38 26.95 10.03
C GLU A 140 8.92 26.68 8.57
N PRO A 141 9.84 26.76 7.60
CA PRO A 141 9.52 26.39 6.23
C PRO A 141 9.16 24.90 6.15
N LYS A 142 8.12 24.60 5.38
CA LYS A 142 7.68 23.21 5.18
C LYS A 142 8.74 22.44 4.40
N ASP A 143 9.21 21.34 4.98
CA ASP A 143 10.03 20.35 4.29
C ASP A 143 9.16 19.21 3.74
N PHE A 144 9.25 18.96 2.44
CA PHE A 144 8.37 18.02 1.75
C PHE A 144 8.93 16.61 1.79
N GLN A 145 8.27 15.73 2.52
CA GLN A 145 8.78 14.39 2.82
C GLN A 145 8.06 13.33 1.98
N ASN A 146 8.69 12.91 0.88
CA ASN A 146 8.19 11.87 -0.03
C ASN A 146 9.12 10.66 -0.08
N TYR A 147 8.53 9.47 -0.06
CA TYR A 147 9.27 8.22 -0.16
C TYR A 147 8.82 7.45 -1.40
N TYR A 148 9.77 7.08 -2.24
CA TYR A 148 9.52 6.25 -3.42
C TYR A 148 9.95 4.81 -3.16
N ARG A 149 9.17 3.86 -3.68
CA ARG A 149 9.49 2.44 -3.59
C ARG A 149 9.02 1.69 -4.82
N LEU A 150 9.92 0.91 -5.40
CA LEU A 150 9.56 -0.06 -6.42
C LEU A 150 8.67 -1.14 -5.80
N ARG A 151 7.53 -1.38 -6.43
CA ARG A 151 6.50 -2.33 -5.99
C ARG A 151 6.39 -3.52 -6.92
N ARG A 152 6.54 -3.31 -8.23
CA ARG A 152 6.57 -4.39 -9.22
C ARG A 152 7.48 -4.04 -10.38
N VAL A 153 8.10 -5.07 -10.96
CA VAL A 153 8.74 -5.02 -12.28
C VAL A 153 7.93 -5.92 -13.19
N ILE A 154 7.46 -5.37 -14.31
CA ILE A 154 6.67 -6.07 -15.30
C ILE A 154 7.48 -6.13 -16.60
N THR A 155 7.44 -7.27 -17.28
CA THR A 155 8.05 -7.40 -18.60
C THR A 155 7.24 -6.63 -19.65
N PRO A 156 7.82 -6.33 -20.83
CA PRO A 156 7.10 -5.68 -21.93
C PRO A 156 5.84 -6.44 -22.38
N GLU A 157 5.76 -7.74 -22.12
CA GLU A 157 4.64 -8.62 -22.46
C GLU A 157 3.55 -8.65 -21.38
N GLY A 158 3.72 -7.88 -20.30
CA GLY A 158 2.74 -7.79 -19.21
C GLY A 158 2.88 -8.87 -18.13
N ILE A 159 4.00 -9.58 -18.08
CA ILE A 159 4.27 -10.60 -17.05
C ILE A 159 4.93 -9.94 -15.85
N VAL A 160 4.44 -10.20 -14.63
CA VAL A 160 5.08 -9.69 -13.41
C VAL A 160 6.35 -10.49 -13.14
N ALA A 161 7.51 -9.87 -13.38
CA ALA A 161 8.82 -10.49 -13.15
C ALA A 161 9.21 -10.46 -11.67
N GLN A 162 8.92 -9.37 -10.97
CA GLN A 162 9.26 -9.19 -9.56
C GLN A 162 8.16 -8.40 -8.84
N SER A 163 7.95 -8.72 -7.57
CA SER A 163 7.05 -7.99 -6.67
C SER A 163 7.73 -7.71 -5.35
N TYR A 164 7.50 -6.52 -4.83
CA TYR A 164 8.02 -6.06 -3.55
C TYR A 164 6.87 -5.67 -2.63
N VAL A 165 7.07 -5.87 -1.33
CA VAL A 165 6.11 -5.45 -0.31
C VAL A 165 5.92 -3.93 -0.31
N PRO A 166 4.73 -3.41 0.05
CA PRO A 166 4.46 -1.99 0.26
C PRO A 166 5.45 -1.30 1.20
N TRP A 167 5.60 0.01 1.05
CA TRP A 167 6.52 0.83 1.84
C TRP A 167 6.26 0.66 3.33
N LEU A 168 5.00 0.74 3.76
CA LEU A 168 4.63 0.57 5.16
C LEU A 168 4.92 -0.82 5.70
N THR A 169 4.61 -1.86 4.91
CA THR A 169 4.94 -3.24 5.28
C THR A 169 6.44 -3.38 5.46
N ARG A 170 7.24 -2.81 4.55
CA ARG A 170 8.71 -2.78 4.69
C ARG A 170 9.14 -2.03 5.94
N GLN A 171 8.61 -0.82 6.21
CA GLN A 171 8.99 -0.05 7.39
C GLN A 171 8.65 -0.79 8.68
N ALA A 172 7.47 -1.42 8.75
CA ALA A 172 7.09 -2.25 9.89
C ALA A 172 8.06 -3.43 10.07
N SER A 173 8.43 -4.12 8.98
CA SER A 173 9.43 -5.19 9.04
C SER A 173 10.80 -4.69 9.49
N LEU A 174 11.25 -3.54 8.99
CA LEU A 174 12.53 -2.94 9.39
C LEU A 174 12.53 -2.54 10.86
N GLN A 175 11.46 -1.91 11.36
CA GLN A 175 11.37 -1.52 12.77
C GLN A 175 11.46 -2.72 13.73
N LEU A 176 10.94 -3.88 13.33
CA LEU A 176 11.05 -5.11 14.10
C LEU A 176 12.46 -5.72 13.99
N ASN A 177 13.02 -5.76 12.79
CA ASN A 177 14.30 -6.42 12.51
C ASN A 177 15.53 -5.57 12.86
N ASP A 178 15.43 -4.24 12.88
CA ASP A 178 16.53 -3.34 13.19
C ASP A 178 16.66 -3.11 14.70
N ASN A 179 15.70 -3.58 15.50
CA ASN A 179 15.75 -3.47 16.95
C ASN A 179 16.46 -4.69 17.57
N PRO A 180 17.73 -4.57 18.01
CA PRO A 180 18.50 -5.70 18.51
C PRO A 180 17.89 -6.31 19.78
N ARG A 181 17.15 -5.52 20.58
CA ARG A 181 16.45 -6.03 21.77
C ARG A 181 15.32 -6.99 21.38
N LEU A 182 14.51 -6.60 20.39
CA LEU A 182 13.42 -7.44 19.90
C LEU A 182 13.96 -8.72 19.24
N ILE A 183 15.06 -8.63 18.49
CA ILE A 183 15.73 -9.81 17.94
C ILE A 183 16.21 -10.75 19.06
N ALA A 184 16.86 -10.19 20.10
CA ALA A 184 17.34 -10.97 21.23
C ALA A 184 16.19 -11.68 21.98
N GLU A 185 15.07 -10.99 22.21
CA GLU A 185 13.87 -11.56 22.82
C GLU A 185 13.25 -12.65 21.93
N MET A 186 13.14 -12.40 20.62
CA MET A 186 12.65 -13.37 19.65
C MET A 186 13.52 -14.64 19.67
N ASN A 187 14.85 -14.49 19.73
CA ASN A 187 15.77 -15.62 19.81
C ASN A 187 15.70 -16.37 21.15
N ARG A 188 15.45 -15.68 22.27
CA ARG A 188 15.23 -16.30 23.58
C ARG A 188 13.95 -17.14 23.63
N GLY A 189 12.91 -16.71 22.91
CA GLY A 189 11.62 -17.41 22.84
C GLY A 189 11.57 -18.56 21.83
N ARG A 190 12.63 -18.82 21.06
CA ARG A 190 12.64 -19.93 20.09
C ARG A 190 12.65 -21.28 20.83
N PRO A 191 11.67 -22.17 20.61
CA PRO A 191 11.71 -23.50 21.18
C PRO A 191 12.95 -24.24 20.67
N PHE A 192 13.64 -24.93 21.58
CA PHE A 192 14.90 -25.65 21.30
C PHE A 192 14.75 -26.74 20.23
N PHE A 193 13.52 -27.17 19.95
CA PHE A 193 13.17 -28.13 18.91
C PHE A 193 12.30 -27.45 17.85
N ALA A 194 12.86 -27.20 16.67
CA ALA A 194 12.07 -26.92 15.48
C ALA A 194 11.45 -28.24 15.00
N ALA A 195 10.21 -28.52 15.38
CA ALA A 195 9.43 -29.54 14.70
C ALA A 195 9.09 -29.00 13.31
N THR A 196 9.87 -29.39 12.30
CA THR A 196 9.55 -29.11 10.90
C THR A 196 8.33 -29.94 10.53
N ILE A 197 7.13 -29.41 10.76
CA ILE A 197 5.93 -29.90 10.12
C ILE A 197 5.41 -28.80 9.20
N GLY A 198 5.75 -28.94 7.92
CA GLY A 198 5.00 -28.35 6.82
C GLY A 198 4.97 -26.83 6.68
N SER A 199 5.81 -26.07 7.37
CA SER A 199 6.00 -24.67 6.96
C SER A 199 6.80 -24.66 5.66
N GLN A 200 6.14 -24.30 4.56
CA GLN A 200 6.88 -23.75 3.44
C GLN A 200 7.58 -22.50 3.95
N VAL A 201 8.87 -22.65 4.27
CA VAL A 201 9.80 -21.55 4.31
C VAL A 201 9.85 -21.07 2.86
N GLU A 202 8.99 -20.10 2.52
CA GLU A 202 9.26 -19.25 1.39
C GLU A 202 10.61 -18.62 1.71
N ALA A 203 11.66 -19.16 1.08
CA ALA A 203 13.01 -18.72 1.28
C ALA A 203 12.99 -17.23 1.03
N THR A 204 13.07 -16.46 2.11
CA THR A 204 13.32 -15.03 2.03
C THR A 204 14.68 -14.99 1.37
N ALA A 205 14.68 -14.73 0.06
CA ALA A 205 15.92 -14.57 -0.67
C ALA A 205 16.79 -13.63 0.17
N PRO A 206 18.06 -13.98 0.44
CA PRO A 206 18.95 -13.11 1.19
C PRO A 206 18.80 -11.71 0.59
N SER A 207 18.63 -10.70 1.45
CA SER A 207 18.47 -9.30 1.05
C SER A 207 19.40 -9.06 -0.13
N GLN A 208 18.81 -8.91 -1.32
CA GLN A 208 19.57 -8.74 -2.55
C GLN A 208 20.08 -7.30 -2.49
N HIS A 209 21.09 -7.07 -1.66
CA HIS A 209 21.98 -5.94 -1.83
C HIS A 209 22.70 -6.27 -3.12
N ASP A 210 22.22 -5.70 -4.22
CA ASP A 210 22.98 -5.68 -5.46
C ASP A 210 24.29 -4.94 -5.14
N PRO A 211 25.45 -5.60 -5.20
CA PRO A 211 26.73 -4.95 -4.91
C PRO A 211 27.09 -3.90 -5.98
N ASN A 212 26.35 -3.85 -7.09
CA ASN A 212 26.55 -2.89 -8.18
C ASN A 212 25.57 -1.71 -8.15
N LEU A 213 24.69 -1.61 -7.14
CA LEU A 213 23.93 -0.38 -6.90
C LEU A 213 24.84 0.59 -6.14
N PRO A 214 25.28 1.71 -6.76
CA PRO A 214 26.11 2.67 -6.05
C PRO A 214 25.37 3.15 -4.80
N VAL A 215 26.05 3.05 -3.66
CA VAL A 215 25.57 3.44 -2.32
C VAL A 215 25.07 4.90 -2.29
N HIS A 216 25.39 5.70 -3.31
CA HIS A 216 24.89 7.06 -3.51
C HIS A 216 23.39 7.18 -3.88
N LEU A 217 22.66 6.08 -4.13
CA LEU A 217 21.19 6.09 -4.27
C LEU A 217 20.46 5.60 -3.01
N ALA A 218 21.18 5.08 -2.01
CA ALA A 218 20.67 5.00 -0.65
C ALA A 218 20.85 6.38 -0.04
N SER A 219 19.94 7.30 -0.36
CA SER A 219 20.05 8.70 0.04
C SER A 219 20.41 8.82 1.55
N PRO A 220 21.58 9.37 1.87
CA PRO A 220 21.76 10.11 3.10
C PRO A 220 21.17 11.50 2.84
N VAL A 221 20.03 11.81 3.42
CA VAL A 221 19.69 13.22 3.59
C VAL A 221 20.31 13.64 4.92
N GLY A 222 21.55 14.14 4.85
CA GLY A 222 22.02 15.19 5.77
C GLY A 222 21.34 16.50 5.36
N ASN A 223 21.08 17.47 6.24
CA ASN A 223 21.68 17.77 7.54
C ASN A 223 20.64 17.81 8.67
#